data_AF-A0A522UZ28-F1
#
_entry.id   AF-A0A522UZ28-F1
#
_cell.length_a   1.000
_cell.length_b   1.000
_cell.length_c   1.000
_cell.angle_alpha   90.00
_cell.angle_beta   90.00
_cell.angle_gamma   90.00
#
_symmetry.space_group_name_H-M   'P 1'
#
loop_
_entity.id
_entity.type
_entity.pdbx_description
1 polymer ?
#
loop_
_entity_poly.entity_id
_entity_poly.type
_entity_poly.pdbx_seq_one_letter_code
_entity_poly.pdbx_strand_id
1 'polypeptide(L)'
;MTESPNFRMQCPKCHKEFPFDTTYCEGCSAMLEPVEVAAPAEQPAGPATEAKKAAEEKASRAISAENMEDIKIDTLKADIENKFLFTVLLELEQFRARLSKKEKVFADLQEKQAGMGYEEFVRQTGKSEAEIDDLMKKITKLEMIIENLETTIVRDIAWFGERMQGMKEPAFLERFDHRGRYYRMLATELKVKRILLDIIRGKVSRSYFRTRRLIRMSLLIAFSVVMSLIVSWVVITYSQKRQPEVAAPQPVPAAPAAVVSEQEIRSLLDDMRTANMKKDLRLWESRYSQGYLELKGKRESIQEQWKKYDYTSLAYTIEDLRVRSDGAEAVIVWKLGLQPRKSGAPLTVTQKLRCQFVPEGGRLKIASVIKEDR
;
A
#
# COMPACT_ATOMS: atom_id res chain seq x y z
N MET A 1 36.67 -17.84 8.87
CA MET A 1 35.42 -18.35 8.29
C MET A 1 34.37 -18.23 9.38
N THR A 2 33.51 -17.22 9.30
CA THR A 2 32.44 -16.97 10.27
C THR A 2 31.29 -17.89 9.94
N GLU A 3 30.96 -18.83 10.84
CA GLU A 3 29.77 -19.67 10.73
C GLU A 3 28.53 -18.77 10.65
N SER A 4 27.73 -18.95 9.60
CA SER A 4 26.48 -18.22 9.43
C SER A 4 25.53 -18.59 10.58
N PRO A 5 24.87 -17.61 11.23
CA PRO A 5 24.02 -17.89 12.37
C PRO A 5 22.79 -18.72 11.98
N ASN A 6 22.45 -19.72 12.80
CA ASN A 6 21.37 -20.69 12.55
C ASN A 6 19.98 -20.15 12.97
N PHE A 7 19.60 -18.96 12.51
CA PHE A 7 18.27 -18.40 12.72
C PHE A 7 17.71 -17.80 11.43
N ARG A 8 16.38 -17.81 11.30
CA ARG A 8 15.64 -17.14 10.22
C ARG A 8 14.80 -16.02 10.79
N MET A 9 14.63 -14.93 10.04
CA MET A 9 13.81 -13.80 10.48
C MET A 9 12.35 -14.08 10.10
N GLN A 10 11.43 -14.12 11.06
CA GLN A 10 10.01 -14.38 10.81
C GLN A 10 9.14 -13.18 11.16
N CYS A 11 8.22 -12.84 10.26
CA CYS A 11 7.25 -11.78 10.46
C CYS A 11 6.18 -12.21 11.49
N PRO A 12 5.98 -11.50 12.62
CA PRO A 12 5.02 -11.92 13.65
C PRO A 12 3.56 -11.76 13.21
N LYS A 13 3.29 -10.93 12.20
CA LYS A 13 1.92 -10.73 11.66
C LYS A 13 1.56 -11.71 10.56
N CYS A 14 2.53 -12.12 9.76
CA CYS A 14 2.32 -12.81 8.49
C CYS A 14 3.04 -14.14 8.38
N HIS A 15 3.85 -14.50 9.38
CA HIS A 15 4.63 -15.73 9.50
C HIS A 15 5.58 -16.03 8.33
N LYS A 16 5.79 -15.08 7.42
CA LYS A 16 6.80 -15.19 6.34
C LYS A 16 8.21 -15.16 6.91
N GLU A 17 9.05 -16.04 6.40
CA GLU A 17 10.48 -16.11 6.69
C GLU A 17 11.27 -15.21 5.74
N PHE A 18 12.34 -14.61 6.26
CA PHE A 18 13.21 -13.69 5.57
C PHE A 18 14.68 -14.03 5.90
N PRO A 19 15.62 -13.67 5.00
CA PRO A 19 17.04 -13.77 5.29
C PRO A 19 17.45 -12.87 6.47
N PHE A 20 18.56 -13.22 7.13
CA PHE A 20 19.00 -12.63 8.40
C PHE A 20 19.35 -11.14 8.33
N ASP A 21 19.57 -10.62 7.12
CA ASP A 21 19.87 -9.22 6.82
C ASP A 21 18.61 -8.33 6.76
N THR A 22 17.42 -8.94 6.73
CA THR A 22 16.16 -8.21 6.63
C THR A 22 15.61 -7.89 8.02
N THR A 23 15.25 -6.63 8.28
CA THR A 23 14.77 -6.16 9.61
C THR A 23 13.25 -5.94 9.67
N TYR A 24 12.58 -5.77 8.53
CA TYR A 24 11.15 -5.50 8.45
C TYR A 24 10.48 -6.36 7.38
N CYS A 25 9.23 -6.74 7.63
CA CYS A 25 8.42 -7.43 6.65
C CYS A 25 8.01 -6.47 5.52
N GLU A 26 8.37 -6.80 4.27
CA GLU A 26 7.97 -6.02 3.08
C GLU A 26 6.45 -5.90 2.91
N GLY A 27 5.69 -6.91 3.36
CA GLY A 27 4.23 -6.93 3.19
C GLY A 27 3.45 -6.10 4.21
N CYS A 28 3.94 -5.98 5.45
CA CYS A 28 3.17 -5.36 6.54
C CYS A 28 3.95 -4.38 7.42
N SER A 29 5.22 -4.14 7.08
CA SER A 29 6.16 -3.27 7.80
C SER A 29 6.38 -3.64 9.27
N ALA A 30 5.92 -4.81 9.71
CA ALA A 30 6.21 -5.31 11.04
C ALA A 30 7.68 -5.67 11.14
N MET A 31 8.30 -5.32 12.27
CA MET A 31 9.66 -5.73 12.58
C MET A 31 9.72 -7.26 12.68
N LEU A 32 10.72 -7.86 12.05
CA LEU A 32 10.89 -9.31 12.00
C LEU A 32 11.49 -9.82 13.31
N GLU A 33 11.06 -11.00 13.75
CA GLU A 33 11.55 -11.66 14.96
C GLU A 33 12.47 -12.83 14.57
N PRO A 34 13.67 -12.97 15.17
CA PRO A 34 14.53 -14.12 14.90
C PRO A 34 13.90 -15.40 15.46
N VAL A 35 13.80 -16.43 14.62
CA VAL A 35 13.32 -17.76 14.98
C VAL A 35 14.48 -18.73 14.80
N GLU A 36 14.86 -19.38 15.90
CA GLU A 36 15.85 -20.45 15.88
C GLU A 36 15.29 -21.62 15.07
N VAL A 37 16.06 -22.08 14.08
CA VAL A 37 15.69 -23.27 13.32
C VAL A 37 15.96 -24.46 14.22
N ALA A 38 14.93 -24.91 14.93
CA ALA A 38 15.02 -26.12 15.74
C ALA A 38 15.49 -27.26 14.83
N ALA A 39 16.64 -27.85 15.17
CA ALA A 39 17.09 -29.10 14.56
C ALA A 39 15.93 -30.11 14.64
N PRO A 40 15.63 -30.87 13.58
CA PRO A 40 14.47 -31.74 13.54
C PRO A 40 14.51 -32.74 14.69
N ALA A 41 13.75 -32.43 15.75
CA ALA A 41 13.60 -33.29 16.91
C ALA A 41 12.60 -34.40 16.57
N GLU A 42 13.05 -35.65 16.68
CA GLU A 42 12.18 -36.83 16.65
C GLU A 42 11.09 -36.67 17.73
N GLN A 43 9.84 -36.58 17.29
CA GLN A 43 8.70 -36.41 18.18
C GLN A 43 8.36 -37.73 18.88
N PRO A 44 8.29 -37.78 20.23
CA PRO A 44 7.73 -38.91 20.94
C PRO A 44 6.20 -38.94 20.82
N ALA A 45 5.67 -40.13 20.57
CA ALA A 45 4.26 -40.41 20.35
C ALA A 45 3.44 -40.29 21.64
N GLY A 46 2.35 -39.52 21.58
CA GLY A 46 1.28 -39.46 22.59
C GLY A 46 0.13 -38.56 22.16
N PRO A 47 -1.00 -38.58 22.88
CA PRO A 47 -2.20 -39.37 22.59
C PRO A 47 -2.97 -38.94 21.32
N ALA A 48 -3.47 -39.94 20.58
CA ALA A 48 -3.77 -39.89 19.15
C ALA A 48 -5.06 -39.18 18.69
N THR A 49 -5.85 -38.58 19.59
CA THR A 49 -7.20 -38.08 19.24
C THR A 49 -7.31 -36.56 19.15
N GLU A 50 -6.58 -35.78 19.94
CA GLU A 50 -6.55 -34.31 19.79
C GLU A 50 -5.49 -33.85 18.78
N ALA A 51 -4.38 -34.59 18.67
CA ALA A 51 -3.31 -34.31 17.71
C ALA A 51 -3.78 -34.45 16.24
N LYS A 52 -4.70 -35.39 15.94
CA LYS A 52 -5.25 -35.55 14.58
C LYS A 52 -6.10 -34.35 14.17
N LYS A 53 -6.95 -33.84 15.07
CA LYS A 53 -7.82 -32.70 14.78
C LYS A 53 -7.01 -31.41 14.60
N ALA A 54 -5.98 -31.22 15.43
CA ALA A 54 -5.05 -30.09 15.29
C ALA A 54 -4.19 -30.19 14.03
N ALA A 55 -3.73 -31.39 13.65
CA ALA A 55 -2.97 -31.61 12.42
C ALA A 55 -3.82 -31.40 11.16
N GLU A 56 -5.08 -31.83 11.16
CA GLU A 56 -6.01 -31.64 10.05
C GLU A 56 -6.44 -30.17 9.91
N GLU A 57 -6.61 -29.45 11.02
CA GLU A 57 -6.85 -28.00 11.02
C GLU A 57 -5.61 -27.22 10.53
N LYS A 58 -4.41 -27.65 10.92
CA LYS A 58 -3.15 -27.04 10.44
C LYS A 58 -2.89 -27.32 8.96
N ALA A 59 -3.16 -28.54 8.49
CA ALA A 59 -3.05 -28.92 7.08
C ALA A 59 -4.07 -28.18 6.20
N SER A 60 -5.33 -28.06 6.65
CA SER A 60 -6.34 -27.27 5.92
C SER A 60 -6.02 -25.77 5.88
N ARG A 61 -5.41 -25.21 6.93
CA ARG A 61 -4.90 -23.83 6.92
C ARG A 61 -3.70 -23.63 5.99
N ALA A 62 -2.76 -24.58 5.96
CA ALA A 62 -1.61 -24.52 5.05
C ALA A 62 -2.05 -24.58 3.57
N ILE A 63 -2.95 -25.52 3.24
CA ILE A 63 -3.56 -25.62 1.91
C ILE A 63 -4.34 -24.34 1.57
N SER A 64 -5.02 -23.71 2.53
CA SER A 64 -5.71 -22.43 2.29
C SER A 64 -4.75 -21.26 2.05
N ALA A 65 -3.54 -21.28 2.60
CA ALA A 65 -2.58 -20.19 2.45
C ALA A 65 -1.86 -20.26 1.10
N GLU A 66 -1.42 -21.46 0.70
CA GLU A 66 -0.78 -21.72 -0.59
C GLU A 66 -1.75 -21.41 -1.75
N ASN A 67 -2.99 -21.91 -1.66
CA ASN A 67 -4.04 -21.58 -2.63
C ASN A 67 -4.29 -20.07 -2.74
N MET A 68 -4.11 -19.30 -1.64
CA MET A 68 -4.33 -17.84 -1.66
C MET A 68 -3.19 -17.06 -2.32
N GLU A 69 -1.96 -17.58 -2.33
CA GLU A 69 -0.86 -16.96 -3.09
C GLU A 69 -0.98 -17.26 -4.58
N ASP A 70 -1.31 -18.49 -4.95
CA ASP A 70 -1.58 -18.87 -6.34
C ASP A 70 -2.72 -18.04 -6.93
N ILE A 71 -3.79 -17.87 -6.15
CA ILE A 71 -4.91 -16.99 -6.47
C ILE A 71 -4.43 -15.56 -6.80
N LYS A 72 -3.52 -14.97 -6.00
CA LYS A 72 -3.04 -13.60 -6.25
C LYS A 72 -2.25 -13.54 -7.54
N ILE A 73 -1.39 -14.53 -7.80
CA ILE A 73 -0.59 -14.62 -9.02
C ILE A 73 -1.50 -14.72 -10.23
N ASP A 74 -2.53 -15.58 -10.18
CA ASP A 74 -3.51 -15.75 -11.25
C ASP A 74 -4.31 -14.47 -11.52
N THR A 75 -4.74 -13.76 -10.47
CA THR A 75 -5.44 -12.48 -10.65
C THR A 75 -4.54 -11.41 -11.28
N LEU A 76 -3.25 -11.38 -10.92
CA LEU A 76 -2.30 -10.43 -11.50
C LEU A 76 -2.03 -10.77 -12.97
N LYS A 77 -1.88 -12.06 -13.28
CA LYS A 77 -1.72 -12.56 -14.64
C LYS A 77 -2.94 -12.22 -15.50
N ALA A 78 -4.15 -12.44 -14.99
CA ALA A 78 -5.39 -12.08 -15.68
C ALA A 78 -5.47 -10.56 -15.93
N ASP A 79 -5.08 -9.71 -14.98
CA ASP A 79 -5.08 -8.26 -15.18
C ASP A 79 -4.04 -7.82 -16.24
N ILE A 80 -2.87 -8.46 -16.29
CA ILE A 80 -1.86 -8.22 -17.32
C ILE A 80 -2.36 -8.65 -18.70
N GLU A 81 -2.91 -9.86 -18.82
CA GLU A 81 -3.48 -10.38 -20.08
C GLU A 81 -4.60 -9.49 -20.59
N ASN A 82 -5.48 -9.04 -19.69
CA ASN A 82 -6.56 -8.11 -20.03
C ASN A 82 -5.97 -6.82 -20.60
N LYS A 83 -5.04 -6.16 -19.87
CA LYS A 83 -4.34 -4.93 -20.32
C LYS A 83 -3.60 -5.11 -21.64
N PHE A 84 -3.00 -6.27 -21.85
CA PHE A 84 -2.32 -6.58 -23.10
C PHE A 84 -3.29 -6.68 -24.27
N LEU A 85 -4.37 -7.46 -24.13
CA LEU A 85 -5.41 -7.59 -25.16
C LEU A 85 -6.02 -6.23 -25.53
N PHE A 86 -6.22 -5.36 -24.54
CA PHE A 86 -6.67 -3.99 -24.76
C PHE A 86 -5.74 -3.18 -25.66
N THR A 87 -4.45 -3.29 -25.41
CA THR A 87 -3.43 -2.55 -26.15
C THR A 87 -3.38 -3.04 -27.59
N VAL A 88 -3.38 -4.36 -27.79
CA VAL A 88 -3.38 -5.00 -29.12
C VAL A 88 -4.61 -4.59 -29.94
N LEU A 89 -5.82 -4.64 -29.35
CA LEU A 89 -7.05 -4.25 -30.05
C LEU A 89 -7.05 -2.76 -30.42
N LEU A 90 -6.54 -1.89 -29.54
CA LEU A 90 -6.45 -0.45 -29.81
C LEU A 90 -5.44 -0.15 -30.93
N GLU A 91 -4.27 -0.80 -30.91
CA GLU A 91 -3.26 -0.67 -31.95
C GLU A 91 -3.79 -1.14 -33.31
N LEU A 92 -4.49 -2.28 -33.34
CA LEU A 92 -5.10 -2.79 -34.57
C LEU A 92 -6.07 -1.75 -35.18
N GLU A 93 -6.90 -1.11 -34.35
CA GLU A 93 -7.81 -0.05 -34.81
C GLU A 93 -7.05 1.16 -35.37
N GLN A 94 -5.99 1.60 -34.67
CA GLN A 94 -5.17 2.71 -35.15
C GLN A 94 -4.52 2.37 -36.49
N PHE A 95 -4.02 1.15 -36.67
CA PHE A 95 -3.45 0.73 -37.95
C PHE A 95 -4.51 0.63 -39.06
N ARG A 96 -5.69 0.08 -38.79
CA ARG A 96 -6.80 0.05 -39.76
C ARG A 96 -7.25 1.47 -40.16
N ALA A 97 -7.31 2.41 -39.20
CA ALA A 97 -7.63 3.81 -39.49
C ALA A 97 -6.55 4.50 -40.33
N ARG A 98 -5.27 4.24 -40.05
CA ARG A 98 -4.14 4.74 -40.84
C ARG A 98 -4.16 4.15 -42.25
N LEU A 99 -4.42 2.85 -42.38
CA LEU A 99 -4.55 2.15 -43.66
C LEU A 99 -5.67 2.79 -44.49
N SER A 100 -6.87 2.94 -43.93
CA SER A 100 -7.98 3.59 -44.64
C SER A 100 -7.68 5.02 -45.08
N LYS A 101 -6.94 5.80 -44.26
CA LYS A 101 -6.50 7.14 -44.65
C LYS A 101 -5.50 7.08 -45.82
N LYS A 102 -4.60 6.09 -45.83
CA LYS A 102 -3.59 5.92 -46.88
C LYS A 102 -4.18 5.41 -48.18
N GLU A 103 -5.15 4.49 -48.12
CA GLU A 103 -5.93 4.04 -49.27
C GLU A 103 -6.66 5.20 -49.94
N LYS A 104 -7.25 6.12 -49.16
CA LYS A 104 -7.86 7.34 -49.70
C LYS A 104 -6.84 8.24 -50.39
N VAL A 105 -5.68 8.48 -49.78
CA VAL A 105 -4.61 9.27 -50.42
C VAL A 105 -4.14 8.60 -51.71
N PHE A 106 -4.03 7.27 -51.71
CA PHE A 106 -3.65 6.52 -52.91
C PHE A 106 -4.71 6.65 -54.02
N ALA A 107 -6.00 6.56 -53.68
CA ALA A 107 -7.09 6.80 -54.60
C ALA A 107 -7.08 8.23 -55.16
N ASP A 108 -6.86 9.23 -54.31
CA ASP A 108 -6.76 10.64 -54.72
C ASP A 108 -5.55 10.87 -55.66
N LEU A 109 -4.43 10.16 -55.45
CA LEU A 109 -3.27 10.20 -56.33
C LEU A 109 -3.59 9.61 -57.70
N GLN A 110 -4.34 8.50 -57.74
CA GLN A 110 -4.80 7.89 -58.99
C GLN A 110 -5.72 8.83 -59.78
N GLU A 111 -6.63 9.53 -59.10
CA GLU A 111 -7.51 10.51 -59.75
C GLU A 111 -6.71 11.70 -60.34
N LYS A 112 -5.67 12.15 -59.65
CA LYS A 112 -4.82 13.28 -60.07
C LYS A 112 -3.75 12.92 -61.10
N GLN A 113 -3.69 11.68 -61.57
CA GLN A 113 -2.66 11.20 -62.50
C GLN A 113 -2.53 12.08 -63.76
N ALA A 114 -3.63 12.61 -64.29
CA ALA A 114 -3.62 13.43 -65.50
C ALA A 114 -2.95 14.81 -65.33
N GLY A 115 -2.81 15.31 -64.10
CA GLY A 115 -2.26 16.63 -63.79
C GLY A 115 -0.85 16.62 -63.20
N MET A 116 -0.28 15.45 -62.94
CA MET A 116 1.01 15.29 -62.29
C MET A 116 2.07 14.83 -63.29
N GLY A 117 3.32 15.30 -63.13
CA GLY A 117 4.44 14.77 -63.91
C GLY A 117 4.63 13.27 -63.63
N TYR A 118 4.90 12.48 -64.67
CA TYR A 118 5.00 11.01 -64.56
C TYR A 118 5.97 10.54 -63.47
N GLU A 119 7.16 11.15 -63.39
CA GLU A 119 8.16 10.81 -62.36
C GLU A 119 7.69 11.10 -60.93
N GLU A 120 7.01 12.24 -60.74
CA GLU A 120 6.47 12.60 -59.43
C GLU A 120 5.35 11.63 -59.02
N PHE A 121 4.46 11.29 -59.96
CA PHE A 121 3.40 10.32 -59.75
C PHE A 121 3.97 8.96 -59.31
N VAL A 122 4.91 8.41 -60.06
CA VAL A 122 5.54 7.11 -59.74
C VAL A 122 6.22 7.14 -58.37
N ARG A 123 6.90 8.24 -58.02
CA ARG A 123 7.54 8.38 -56.71
C ARG A 123 6.52 8.43 -55.57
N GLN A 124 5.42 9.17 -55.73
CA GLN A 124 4.40 9.32 -54.69
C GLN A 124 3.55 8.06 -54.52
N THR A 125 3.20 7.37 -55.62
CA THR A 125 2.46 6.11 -55.58
C THR A 125 3.30 5.00 -54.98
N GLY A 126 4.56 4.82 -55.41
CA GLY A 126 5.45 3.80 -54.86
C GLY A 126 5.72 3.99 -53.37
N LYS A 127 5.83 5.24 -52.90
CA LYS A 127 5.92 5.53 -51.45
C LYS A 127 4.65 5.15 -50.71
N SER A 128 3.48 5.50 -51.25
CA SER A 128 2.19 5.21 -50.62
C SER A 128 1.90 3.71 -50.58
N GLU A 129 2.25 2.98 -51.65
CA GLU A 129 2.15 1.52 -51.74
C GLU A 129 3.03 0.83 -50.71
N ALA A 130 4.31 1.24 -50.58
CA ALA A 130 5.20 0.69 -49.55
C ALA A 130 4.70 0.95 -48.11
N GLU A 131 4.10 2.11 -47.85
CA GLU A 131 3.49 2.41 -46.54
C GLU A 131 2.22 1.58 -46.29
N ILE A 132 1.40 1.35 -47.31
CA ILE A 132 0.22 0.46 -47.24
C ILE A 132 0.66 -0.97 -46.93
N ASP A 133 1.68 -1.48 -47.62
CA ASP A 133 2.22 -2.82 -47.40
C ASP A 133 2.77 -3.02 -45.97
N ASP A 134 3.50 -2.04 -45.44
CA ASP A 134 3.98 -2.06 -44.05
C ASP A 134 2.82 -2.09 -43.05
N LEU A 135 1.78 -1.28 -43.28
CA LEU A 135 0.58 -1.27 -42.45
C LEU A 135 -0.17 -2.62 -42.51
N MET A 136 -0.32 -3.21 -43.70
CA MET A 136 -0.94 -4.53 -43.86
C MET A 136 -0.17 -5.60 -43.09
N LYS A 137 1.16 -5.64 -43.20
CA LYS A 137 2.01 -6.60 -42.45
C LYS A 137 1.81 -6.46 -40.93
N LYS A 138 1.72 -5.23 -40.42
CA LYS A 138 1.46 -4.97 -39.00
C LYS A 138 0.06 -5.42 -38.57
N ILE A 139 -0.95 -5.16 -39.41
CA ILE A 139 -2.33 -5.59 -39.18
C ILE A 139 -2.40 -7.13 -39.12
N THR A 140 -1.85 -7.83 -40.11
CA THR A 140 -1.85 -9.30 -40.14
C THR A 140 -1.13 -9.90 -38.92
N LYS A 141 -0.01 -9.30 -38.49
CA LYS A 141 0.69 -9.74 -37.27
C LYS A 141 -0.19 -9.60 -36.03
N LEU A 142 -0.91 -8.49 -35.89
CA LEU A 142 -1.81 -8.27 -34.75
C LEU A 142 -3.04 -9.18 -34.80
N GLU A 143 -3.58 -9.45 -36.00
CA GLU A 143 -4.69 -10.39 -36.19
C GLU A 143 -4.30 -11.80 -35.76
N MET A 144 -3.11 -12.28 -36.13
CA MET A 144 -2.59 -13.56 -35.67
C MET A 144 -2.42 -13.62 -34.14
N ILE A 145 -1.98 -12.52 -33.51
CA ILE A 145 -1.91 -12.43 -32.04
C ILE A 145 -3.32 -12.53 -31.43
N ILE A 146 -4.31 -11.85 -32.01
CA ILE A 146 -5.70 -11.88 -31.54
C ILE A 146 -6.30 -13.28 -31.67
N GLU A 147 -6.06 -13.97 -32.78
CA GLU A 147 -6.52 -15.36 -32.97
C GLU A 147 -5.92 -16.30 -31.90
N ASN A 148 -4.62 -16.19 -31.63
CA ASN A 148 -3.97 -16.96 -30.57
C ASN A 148 -4.58 -16.65 -29.18
N LEU A 149 -4.82 -15.37 -28.89
CA LEU A 149 -5.49 -14.94 -27.67
C LEU A 149 -6.93 -15.47 -27.59
N GLU A 150 -7.68 -15.49 -28.69
CA GLU A 150 -9.02 -16.07 -28.74
C GLU A 150 -9.00 -17.54 -28.33
N THR A 151 -8.11 -18.34 -28.92
CA THR A 151 -8.00 -19.77 -28.58
C THR A 151 -7.65 -20.00 -27.12
N THR A 152 -6.80 -19.15 -26.55
CA THR A 152 -6.41 -19.19 -25.14
C THR A 152 -7.60 -18.85 -24.24
N ILE A 153 -8.33 -17.78 -24.54
CA ILE A 153 -9.51 -17.35 -23.77
C ILE A 153 -10.62 -18.42 -23.81
N VAL A 154 -10.84 -19.06 -24.97
CA VAL A 154 -11.83 -20.15 -25.08
C VAL A 154 -11.45 -21.33 -24.18
N ARG A 155 -10.16 -21.70 -24.15
CA ARG A 155 -9.64 -22.75 -23.27
C ARG A 155 -9.82 -22.40 -21.80
N ASP A 156 -9.49 -21.17 -21.41
CA ASP A 156 -9.67 -20.69 -20.04
C ASP A 156 -11.14 -20.72 -19.62
N ILE A 157 -12.06 -20.27 -20.49
CA ILE A 157 -13.51 -20.30 -20.24
C ILE A 157 -13.99 -21.73 -19.96
N ALA A 158 -13.53 -22.70 -20.75
CA ALA A 158 -13.86 -24.11 -20.55
C ALA A 158 -13.33 -24.61 -19.20
N TRP A 159 -12.05 -24.33 -18.91
CA TRP A 159 -11.40 -24.72 -17.65
C TRP A 159 -12.11 -24.14 -16.42
N PHE A 160 -12.42 -22.83 -16.43
CA PHE A 160 -13.19 -22.18 -15.35
C PHE A 160 -14.59 -22.77 -15.22
N GLY A 161 -15.25 -23.09 -16.35
CA GLY A 161 -16.56 -23.72 -16.38
C GLY A 161 -16.56 -25.08 -15.69
N GLU A 162 -15.64 -25.97 -16.07
CA GLU A 162 -15.47 -27.29 -15.47
C GLU A 162 -15.15 -27.19 -13.97
N ARG A 163 -14.24 -26.29 -13.59
CA ARG A 163 -13.87 -26.08 -12.18
C ARG A 163 -15.08 -25.67 -11.35
N MET A 164 -15.94 -24.80 -11.88
CA MET A 164 -17.15 -24.34 -11.18
C MET A 164 -18.29 -25.35 -11.13
N GLN A 165 -18.40 -26.29 -12.08
CA GLN A 165 -19.47 -27.31 -12.06
C GLN A 165 -19.40 -28.21 -10.81
N GLY A 166 -18.20 -28.42 -10.25
CA GLY A 166 -18.01 -29.15 -9.00
C GLY A 166 -18.30 -28.33 -7.74
N MET A 167 -18.53 -27.02 -7.85
CA MET A 167 -18.77 -26.13 -6.71
C MET A 167 -20.25 -25.76 -6.62
N LYS A 168 -20.88 -26.12 -5.50
CA LYS A 168 -22.22 -25.63 -5.18
C LYS A 168 -22.16 -24.11 -4.99
N GLU A 169 -23.11 -23.39 -5.58
CA GLU A 169 -23.19 -21.94 -5.42
C GLU A 169 -23.34 -21.60 -3.92
N PRO A 170 -22.42 -20.78 -3.35
CA PRO A 170 -22.43 -20.52 -1.91
C PRO A 170 -23.67 -19.73 -1.52
N ALA A 171 -24.26 -20.07 -0.38
CA ALA A 171 -25.36 -19.29 0.18
C ALA A 171 -24.92 -17.84 0.47
N PHE A 172 -25.88 -16.91 0.62
CA PHE A 172 -25.57 -15.48 0.82
C PHE A 172 -24.59 -15.22 1.98
N LEU A 173 -24.72 -15.96 3.09
CA LEU A 173 -23.83 -15.84 4.25
C LEU A 173 -22.45 -16.47 4.01
N GLU A 174 -22.39 -17.56 3.24
CA GLU A 174 -21.13 -18.24 2.86
C GLU A 174 -20.30 -17.42 1.86
N ARG A 175 -20.89 -16.36 1.28
CA ARG A 175 -20.20 -15.42 0.38
C ARG A 175 -18.96 -14.78 1.02
N PHE A 176 -18.96 -14.62 2.35
CA PHE A 176 -17.86 -14.00 3.09
C PHE A 176 -16.78 -15.00 3.49
N ASP A 177 -17.07 -16.30 3.44
CA ASP A 177 -16.08 -17.35 3.70
C ASP A 177 -15.04 -17.43 2.56
N HIS A 178 -13.91 -18.07 2.84
CA HIS A 178 -12.82 -18.28 1.89
C HIS A 178 -13.30 -18.99 0.62
N ARG A 179 -14.17 -20.01 0.74
CA ARG A 179 -14.77 -20.71 -0.41
C ARG A 179 -15.65 -19.77 -1.25
N GLY A 180 -16.47 -18.95 -0.60
CA GLY A 180 -17.32 -17.97 -1.28
C GLY A 180 -16.53 -16.85 -1.96
N ARG A 181 -15.40 -16.43 -1.39
CA ARG A 181 -14.46 -15.49 -2.04
C ARG A 181 -13.82 -16.11 -3.29
N TYR A 182 -13.35 -17.35 -3.20
CA TYR A 182 -12.78 -18.06 -4.35
C TYR A 182 -13.78 -18.27 -5.48
N TYR A 183 -15.00 -18.73 -5.16
CA TYR A 183 -16.06 -18.89 -6.16
C TYR A 183 -16.38 -17.56 -6.88
N ARG A 184 -16.51 -16.45 -6.13
CA ARG A 184 -16.75 -15.12 -6.72
C ARG A 184 -15.64 -14.67 -7.65
N MET A 185 -14.39 -15.00 -7.33
CA MET A 185 -13.26 -14.70 -8.18
C MET A 185 -13.37 -15.46 -9.50
N LEU A 186 -13.53 -16.77 -9.46
CA LEU A 186 -13.66 -17.60 -10.68
C LEU A 186 -14.87 -17.17 -11.52
N ALA A 187 -16.00 -16.88 -10.89
CA ALA A 187 -17.19 -16.39 -11.59
C ALA A 187 -16.96 -15.01 -12.25
N THR A 188 -16.20 -14.14 -11.59
CA THR A 188 -15.84 -12.82 -12.13
C THR A 188 -14.87 -12.97 -13.30
N GLU A 189 -13.84 -13.80 -13.18
CA GLU A 189 -12.88 -14.10 -14.25
C GLU A 189 -13.58 -14.71 -15.46
N LEU A 190 -14.45 -15.70 -15.26
CA LEU A 190 -15.23 -16.30 -16.34
C LEU A 190 -16.10 -15.27 -17.06
N LYS A 191 -16.76 -14.38 -16.31
CA LYS A 191 -17.58 -13.30 -16.87
C LYS A 191 -16.72 -12.33 -17.69
N VAL A 192 -15.54 -11.96 -17.18
CA VAL A 192 -14.60 -11.07 -17.88
C VAL A 192 -14.10 -11.74 -19.17
N LYS A 193 -13.64 -12.99 -19.12
CA LYS A 193 -13.15 -13.74 -20.28
C LYS A 193 -14.23 -13.90 -21.36
N ARG A 194 -15.49 -14.16 -20.99
CA ARG A 194 -16.63 -14.17 -21.95
C ARG A 194 -16.84 -12.81 -22.61
N ILE A 195 -16.82 -11.72 -21.84
CA ILE A 195 -16.96 -10.36 -22.38
C ILE A 195 -15.81 -10.06 -23.36
N LEU A 196 -14.57 -10.48 -23.04
CA LEU A 196 -13.44 -10.31 -23.94
C LEU A 196 -13.59 -11.11 -25.23
N LEU A 197 -14.06 -12.35 -25.13
CA LEU A 197 -14.34 -13.18 -26.29
C LEU A 197 -15.41 -12.54 -27.21
N ASP A 198 -16.49 -12.03 -26.62
CA ASP A 198 -17.54 -11.34 -27.38
C ASP A 198 -17.03 -10.07 -28.08
N ILE A 199 -16.01 -9.43 -27.51
CA ILE A 199 -15.38 -8.24 -28.08
C ILE A 199 -14.44 -8.60 -29.22
N ILE A 200 -13.63 -9.65 -29.06
CA ILE A 200 -12.78 -10.18 -30.13
C ILE A 200 -13.65 -10.58 -31.33
N ARG A 201 -14.79 -11.24 -31.07
CA ARG A 201 -15.77 -11.65 -32.08
C ARG A 201 -16.62 -10.51 -32.64
N GLY A 202 -16.43 -9.28 -32.18
CA GLY A 202 -17.19 -8.10 -32.63
C GLY A 202 -18.68 -8.11 -32.26
N LYS A 203 -19.13 -8.99 -31.35
CA LYS A 203 -20.52 -9.05 -30.89
C LYS A 203 -20.87 -7.89 -29.96
N VAL A 204 -19.92 -7.46 -29.13
CA VAL A 204 -20.08 -6.32 -28.23
C VAL A 204 -19.45 -5.10 -28.90
N SER A 205 -20.19 -3.99 -28.90
CA SER A 205 -19.66 -2.71 -29.39
C SER A 205 -18.35 -2.38 -28.69
N ARG A 206 -17.32 -2.09 -29.49
CA ARG A 206 -15.99 -1.64 -29.02
C ARG A 206 -16.05 -0.38 -28.14
N SER A 207 -17.17 0.37 -28.19
CA SER A 207 -17.45 1.49 -27.27
C SER A 207 -17.65 1.07 -25.81
N TYR A 208 -17.87 -0.22 -25.52
CA TYR A 208 -18.03 -0.76 -24.17
C TYR A 208 -16.90 -0.33 -23.24
N PHE A 209 -15.67 -0.29 -23.73
CA PHE A 209 -14.52 0.04 -22.90
C PHE A 209 -14.32 1.53 -22.65
N ARG A 210 -14.59 2.38 -23.65
CA ARG A 210 -14.63 3.83 -23.43
C ARG A 210 -15.68 4.15 -22.38
N THR A 211 -16.86 3.54 -22.51
CA THR A 211 -17.96 3.70 -21.56
C THR A 211 -17.57 3.19 -20.17
N ARG A 212 -16.98 2.00 -20.05
CA ARG A 212 -16.54 1.44 -18.75
C ARG A 212 -15.44 2.28 -18.08
N ARG A 213 -14.48 2.79 -18.86
CA ARG A 213 -13.42 3.69 -18.35
C ARG A 213 -14.03 5.00 -17.88
N LEU A 214 -14.92 5.61 -18.66
CA LEU A 214 -15.62 6.83 -18.28
C LEU A 214 -16.49 6.62 -17.04
N ILE A 215 -17.21 5.50 -16.93
CA ILE A 215 -17.99 5.16 -15.73
C ILE A 215 -17.08 5.04 -14.52
N ARG A 216 -15.97 4.32 -14.60
CA ARG A 216 -15.02 4.20 -13.46
C ARG A 216 -14.46 5.55 -13.04
N MET A 217 -14.04 6.37 -14.00
CA MET A 217 -13.55 7.72 -13.70
C MET A 217 -14.65 8.59 -13.07
N SER A 218 -15.88 8.52 -13.60
CA SER A 218 -17.03 9.24 -13.06
C SER A 218 -17.37 8.80 -11.64
N LEU A 219 -17.29 7.50 -11.34
CA LEU A 219 -17.48 6.96 -9.99
C LEU A 219 -16.41 7.45 -9.01
N LEU A 220 -15.14 7.50 -9.42
CA LEU A 220 -14.06 8.04 -8.59
C LEU A 220 -14.25 9.53 -8.32
N ILE A 221 -14.64 10.31 -9.34
CA ILE A 221 -14.96 11.72 -9.20
C ILE A 221 -16.14 11.90 -8.24
N ALA A 222 -17.24 11.18 -8.44
CA ALA A 222 -18.42 11.23 -7.57
C ALA A 222 -18.06 10.88 -6.12
N PHE A 223 -17.26 9.83 -5.91
CA PHE A 223 -16.78 9.45 -4.59
C PHE A 223 -15.93 10.56 -3.94
N SER A 224 -15.03 11.19 -4.70
CA SER A 224 -14.21 12.30 -4.19
C SER A 224 -15.04 13.51 -3.78
N VAL A 225 -16.10 13.82 -4.52
CA VAL A 225 -17.04 14.91 -4.19
C VAL A 225 -17.79 14.58 -2.91
N VAL A 226 -18.33 13.37 -2.77
CA VAL A 226 -19.03 12.93 -1.55
C VAL A 226 -18.10 12.98 -0.34
N MET A 227 -16.87 12.48 -0.46
CA MET A 227 -15.89 12.56 0.63
C MET A 227 -15.54 14.00 1.00
N SER A 228 -15.42 14.90 0.02
CA SER A 228 -15.17 16.32 0.27
C SER A 228 -16.34 17.00 1.00
N LEU A 229 -17.58 16.64 0.64
CA LEU A 229 -18.78 17.11 1.34
C LEU A 229 -18.83 16.60 2.78
N ILE A 230 -18.46 15.33 3.02
CA ILE A 230 -18.37 14.77 4.38
C ILE A 230 -17.32 15.52 5.21
N VAL A 231 -16.12 15.74 4.67
CA VAL A 231 -15.06 16.47 5.37
C VAL A 231 -15.49 17.91 5.65
N SER A 232 -16.10 18.59 4.67
CA SER A 232 -16.63 19.95 4.85
C SER A 232 -17.68 20.01 5.96
N TRP A 233 -18.62 19.05 5.98
CA TRP A 233 -19.62 18.92 7.04
C TRP A 233 -18.98 18.73 8.42
N VAL A 234 -17.96 17.88 8.53
CA VAL A 234 -17.21 17.67 9.78
C VAL A 234 -16.50 18.95 10.23
N VAL A 235 -15.86 19.70 9.33
CA VAL A 235 -15.19 20.96 9.67
C VAL A 235 -16.20 22.01 10.17
N ILE A 236 -17.34 22.17 9.50
CA ILE A 236 -18.39 23.12 9.91
C ILE A 236 -18.90 22.77 11.32
N THR A 237 -19.25 21.50 11.55
CA THR A 237 -19.75 21.05 12.86
C THR A 237 -18.69 21.17 13.97
N TYR A 238 -17.41 21.00 13.65
CA TYR A 238 -16.32 21.21 14.60
C TYR A 238 -16.05 22.69 14.90
N SER A 239 -16.18 23.56 13.90
CA SER A 239 -15.99 25.01 14.05
C SER A 239 -17.09 25.66 14.90
N GLN A 240 -18.34 25.21 14.78
CA GLN A 240 -19.44 25.70 15.61
C GLN A 240 -19.28 25.34 17.09
N LYS A 241 -18.64 24.21 17.42
CA LYS A 241 -18.31 23.85 18.81
C LYS A 241 -17.18 24.69 19.42
N ARG A 242 -16.46 25.48 18.62
CA ARG A 242 -15.39 26.37 19.06
C ARG A 242 -15.81 27.84 19.10
N GLN A 243 -17.09 28.18 19.29
CA GLN A 243 -17.39 29.52 19.77
C GLN A 243 -16.76 29.67 21.17
N PRO A 244 -15.72 30.50 21.33
CA PRO A 244 -15.23 30.83 22.65
C PRO A 244 -16.33 31.68 23.27
N GLU A 245 -16.86 31.23 24.40
CA GLU A 245 -17.64 32.07 25.29
C GLU A 245 -16.75 33.26 25.66
N VAL A 246 -17.06 34.42 25.07
CA VAL A 246 -16.31 35.67 25.27
C VAL A 246 -16.56 36.12 26.71
N ALA A 247 -15.74 35.62 27.63
CA ALA A 247 -15.60 36.19 28.95
C ALA A 247 -14.94 37.56 28.82
N ALA A 248 -15.57 38.58 29.41
CA ALA A 248 -15.12 39.96 29.41
C ALA A 248 -13.68 40.11 29.95
N PRO A 249 -12.86 41.03 29.40
CA PRO A 249 -11.47 41.17 29.80
C PRO A 249 -11.37 41.85 31.17
N GLN A 250 -10.86 41.14 32.17
CA GLN A 250 -10.28 41.76 33.36
C GLN A 250 -8.78 41.99 33.13
N PRO A 251 -8.25 43.20 33.38
CA PRO A 251 -6.83 43.50 33.26
C PRO A 251 -6.10 42.90 34.46
N VAL A 252 -5.42 41.77 34.25
CA VAL A 252 -4.48 41.21 35.22
C VAL A 252 -3.08 41.73 34.87
N PRO A 253 -2.32 42.29 35.84
CA PRO A 253 -0.98 42.80 35.59
C PRO A 253 -0.07 41.67 35.11
N ALA A 254 0.64 41.94 34.01
CA ALA A 254 1.58 41.01 33.39
C ALA A 254 2.66 40.60 34.39
N ALA A 255 2.58 39.36 34.87
CA ALA A 255 3.69 38.71 35.54
C ALA A 255 4.86 38.62 34.53
N PRO A 256 6.11 38.85 34.95
CA PRO A 256 7.26 38.76 34.07
C PRO A 256 7.29 37.38 33.42
N ALA A 257 7.29 37.35 32.07
CA ALA A 257 7.34 36.12 31.31
C ALA A 257 8.56 35.30 31.77
N ALA A 258 8.31 34.14 32.34
CA ALA A 258 9.35 33.23 32.79
C ALA A 258 10.16 32.81 31.55
N VAL A 259 11.41 33.27 31.50
CA VAL A 259 12.32 32.95 30.40
C VAL A 259 12.69 31.48 30.52
N VAL A 260 12.22 30.66 29.57
CA VAL A 260 12.53 29.22 29.52
C VAL A 260 14.05 29.07 29.39
N SER A 261 14.66 28.42 30.38
CA SER A 261 16.11 28.17 30.37
C SER A 261 16.43 26.82 29.74
N GLU A 262 17.62 26.70 29.12
CA GLU A 262 18.11 25.40 28.62
C GLU A 262 18.18 24.35 29.73
N GLN A 263 18.47 24.77 30.96
CA GLN A 263 18.55 23.90 32.13
C GLN A 263 17.19 23.27 32.47
N GLU A 264 16.08 23.98 32.28
CA GLU A 264 14.73 23.42 32.46
C GLU A 264 14.41 22.37 31.40
N ILE A 265 14.83 22.59 30.15
CA ILE A 265 14.68 21.60 29.07
C ILE A 265 15.48 20.35 29.41
N ARG A 266 16.74 20.49 29.82
CA ARG A 266 17.57 19.35 30.25
C ARG A 266 16.94 18.59 31.41
N SER A 267 16.45 19.30 32.43
CA SER A 267 15.75 18.68 33.56
C SER A 267 14.52 17.88 33.12
N LEU A 268 13.73 18.41 32.17
CA LEU A 268 12.59 17.70 31.60
C LEU A 268 13.01 16.44 30.85
N LEU A 269 14.08 16.52 30.06
CA LEU A 269 14.59 15.39 29.29
C LEU A 269 15.21 14.31 30.19
N ASP A 270 15.84 14.71 31.30
CA ASP A 270 16.31 13.78 32.33
C ASP A 270 15.17 13.07 33.06
N ASP A 271 14.06 13.77 33.32
CA ASP A 271 12.84 13.15 33.84
C ASP A 271 12.27 12.15 32.83
N MET A 272 12.22 12.49 31.54
CA MET A 272 11.79 11.58 30.47
C MET A 272 12.70 10.37 30.34
N ARG A 273 14.02 10.57 30.45
CA ARG A 273 15.00 9.49 30.46
C ARG A 273 14.76 8.56 31.64
N THR A 274 14.60 9.14 32.83
CA THR A 274 14.35 8.39 34.08
C THR A 274 13.05 7.62 34.02
N ALA A 275 11.98 8.23 33.50
CA ALA A 275 10.68 7.60 33.32
C ALA A 275 10.77 6.38 32.40
N ASN A 276 11.49 6.49 31.28
CA ASN A 276 11.69 5.37 30.36
C ASN A 276 12.54 4.24 30.96
N MET A 277 13.64 4.57 31.63
CA MET A 277 14.51 3.58 32.27
C MET A 277 13.80 2.84 33.40
N LYS A 278 13.00 3.54 34.21
CA LYS A 278 12.24 2.97 35.34
C LYS A 278 10.86 2.43 34.94
N LYS A 279 10.44 2.59 33.68
CA LYS A 279 9.09 2.26 33.19
C LYS A 279 7.98 2.95 34.02
N ASP A 280 8.24 4.19 34.46
CA ASP A 280 7.29 5.00 35.23
C ASP A 280 6.40 5.81 34.29
N LEU A 281 5.22 5.26 34.00
CA LEU A 281 4.27 5.89 33.09
C LEU A 281 3.71 7.21 33.62
N ARG A 282 3.56 7.36 34.95
CA ARG A 282 2.98 8.57 35.55
C ARG A 282 3.96 9.74 35.39
N LEU A 283 5.25 9.48 35.65
CA LEU A 283 6.28 10.49 35.41
C LEU A 283 6.36 10.85 33.93
N TRP A 284 6.31 9.86 33.04
CA TRP A 284 6.32 10.07 31.58
C TRP A 284 5.14 10.94 31.13
N GLU A 285 3.91 10.62 31.53
CA GLU A 285 2.71 11.40 31.19
C GLU A 285 2.77 12.83 31.74
N SER A 286 3.33 13.02 32.95
CA SER A 286 3.41 14.34 33.59
C SER A 286 4.23 15.38 32.81
N ARG A 287 5.12 14.93 31.91
CA ARG A 287 5.98 15.79 31.09
C ARG A 287 5.31 16.29 29.82
N TYR A 288 4.14 15.77 29.46
CA TYR A 288 3.36 16.22 28.31
C TYR A 288 2.31 17.25 28.73
N SER A 289 2.08 18.25 27.86
CA SER A 289 1.01 19.22 28.03
C SER A 289 -0.35 18.54 27.94
N GLN A 290 -1.35 19.06 28.66
CA GLN A 290 -2.73 18.59 28.56
C GLN A 290 -3.31 18.76 27.15
N GLY A 291 -2.80 19.73 26.37
CA GLY A 291 -3.19 19.98 24.99
C GLY A 291 -2.58 19.04 23.95
N TYR A 292 -1.72 18.09 24.36
CA TYR A 292 -1.04 17.18 23.42
C TYR A 292 -2.04 16.14 22.84
N LEU A 293 -2.53 16.40 21.62
CA LEU A 293 -3.61 15.63 20.98
C LEU A 293 -3.34 14.12 20.85
N GLU A 294 -2.06 13.73 20.73
CA GLU A 294 -1.66 12.34 20.50
C GLU A 294 -1.27 11.58 21.78
N LEU A 295 -1.56 12.13 22.98
CA LEU A 295 -0.98 11.61 24.24
C LEU A 295 -1.39 10.16 24.48
N LYS A 296 -2.66 9.85 24.25
CA LYS A 296 -3.21 8.51 24.41
C LYS A 296 -2.53 7.49 23.49
N GLY A 297 -2.34 7.84 22.22
CA GLY A 297 -1.67 6.98 21.24
C GLY A 297 -0.20 6.75 21.58
N LYS A 298 0.51 7.80 22.02
CA LYS A 298 1.90 7.68 22.47
C LYS A 298 2.02 6.83 23.74
N ARG A 299 1.07 6.94 24.67
CA ARG A 299 1.01 6.10 25.88
C ARG A 299 0.93 4.62 25.56
N GLU A 300 0.01 4.25 24.67
CA GLU A 300 -0.16 2.84 24.27
C GLU A 300 1.09 2.34 23.55
N SER A 301 1.68 3.16 22.68
CA SER A 301 2.92 2.84 21.98
C SER A 301 4.11 2.62 22.92
N ILE A 302 4.30 3.49 23.93
CA ILE A 302 5.43 3.36 24.86
C ILE A 302 5.26 2.15 25.79
N GLN A 303 4.03 1.85 26.23
CA GLN A 303 3.74 0.63 26.98
C GLN A 303 4.06 -0.63 26.18
N GLU A 304 3.70 -0.65 24.90
CA GLU A 304 3.99 -1.78 24.02
C GLU A 304 5.49 -1.93 23.75
N GLN A 305 6.22 -0.83 23.61
CA GLN A 305 7.68 -0.85 23.54
C GLN A 305 8.30 -1.40 24.83
N TRP A 306 7.82 -0.98 26.00
CA TRP A 306 8.32 -1.46 27.30
C TRP A 306 8.04 -2.95 27.55
N LYS A 307 7.03 -3.54 26.91
CA LYS A 307 6.80 -4.99 26.96
C LYS A 307 7.79 -5.78 26.10
N LYS A 308 8.29 -5.19 25.02
CA LYS A 308 9.15 -5.87 24.03
C LYS A 308 10.64 -5.66 24.32
N TYR A 309 10.99 -4.49 24.84
CA TYR A 309 12.36 -4.06 25.01
C TYR A 309 12.63 -3.58 26.45
N ASP A 310 13.83 -3.86 26.92
CA ASP A 310 14.43 -3.22 28.08
C ASP A 310 15.46 -2.19 27.59
N TYR A 311 15.41 -0.97 28.14
CA TYR A 311 16.39 0.07 27.80
C TYR A 311 17.70 -0.22 28.54
N THR A 312 18.78 -0.46 27.79
CA THR A 312 20.13 -0.62 28.35
C THR A 312 20.83 0.71 28.51
N SER A 313 20.62 1.62 27.56
CA SER A 313 21.13 2.99 27.61
C SER A 313 20.16 3.94 26.95
N LEU A 314 20.14 5.19 27.42
CA LEU A 314 19.33 6.23 26.84
C LEU A 314 20.07 7.55 27.05
N ALA A 315 20.59 8.11 25.96
CA ALA A 315 21.29 9.40 25.94
C ALA A 315 20.61 10.34 24.96
N TYR A 316 20.74 11.64 25.17
CA TYR A 316 20.20 12.66 24.28
C TYR A 316 21.19 13.78 24.03
N THR A 317 20.99 14.48 22.91
CA THR A 317 21.68 15.73 22.56
C THR A 317 20.65 16.73 22.09
N ILE A 318 20.78 17.98 22.51
CA ILE A 318 19.90 19.08 22.11
C ILE A 318 20.60 19.83 20.98
N GLU A 319 19.92 19.94 19.84
CA GLU A 319 20.31 20.67 18.64
C GLU A 319 19.28 21.79 18.40
N ASP A 320 19.69 22.86 17.72
CA ASP A 320 18.81 23.94 17.24
C ASP A 320 17.81 24.51 18.26
N LEU A 321 18.26 24.76 19.50
CA LEU A 321 17.42 25.36 20.54
C LEU A 321 17.04 26.81 20.19
N ARG A 322 15.74 27.07 20.10
CA ARG A 322 15.13 28.38 19.88
C ARG A 322 14.18 28.71 21.02
N VAL A 323 14.58 29.62 21.88
CA VAL A 323 13.75 30.10 23.00
C VAL A 323 12.86 31.24 22.52
N ARG A 324 11.58 31.22 22.90
CA ARG A 324 10.57 32.25 22.62
C ARG A 324 9.91 32.68 23.93
N SER A 325 9.17 33.79 23.92
CA SER A 325 8.46 34.29 25.11
C SER A 325 7.34 33.35 25.59
N ASP A 326 6.80 32.55 24.68
CA ASP A 326 5.67 31.63 24.88
C ASP A 326 6.11 30.16 25.04
N GLY A 327 7.42 29.86 24.93
CA GLY A 327 7.92 28.50 24.99
C GLY A 327 9.31 28.33 24.40
N ALA A 328 9.64 27.10 24.01
CA ALA A 328 10.88 26.79 23.32
C ALA A 328 10.65 25.75 22.23
N GLU A 329 11.50 25.76 21.21
CA GLU A 329 11.54 24.74 20.17
C GLU A 329 12.98 24.21 20.12
N ALA A 330 13.15 22.89 20.08
CA ALA A 330 14.48 22.29 19.94
C ALA A 330 14.39 20.99 19.16
N VAL A 331 15.51 20.60 18.56
CA VAL A 331 15.68 19.31 17.91
C VAL A 331 16.45 18.40 18.86
N ILE A 332 15.87 17.27 19.25
CA ILE A 332 16.44 16.35 20.23
C ILE A 332 16.83 15.07 19.51
N VAL A 333 18.11 14.74 19.60
CA VAL A 333 18.66 13.48 19.07
C VAL A 333 18.81 12.48 20.21
N TRP A 334 17.94 11.49 20.24
CA TRP A 334 17.98 10.39 21.19
C TRP A 334 18.83 9.24 20.64
N LYS A 335 19.76 8.74 21.45
CA LYS A 335 20.51 7.50 21.24
C LYS A 335 20.01 6.47 22.24
N LEU A 336 19.27 5.48 21.75
CA LEU A 336 18.60 4.45 22.54
C LEU A 336 19.34 3.12 22.38
N GLY A 337 19.82 2.55 23.48
CA GLY A 337 20.24 1.15 23.56
C GLY A 337 19.08 0.30 24.07
N LEU A 338 18.71 -0.71 23.28
CA LEU A 338 17.56 -1.58 23.51
C LEU A 338 18.03 -3.04 23.59
N GLN A 339 17.54 -3.77 24.58
CA GLN A 339 17.71 -5.21 24.70
C GLN A 339 16.34 -5.87 24.49
N PRO A 340 16.14 -6.67 23.43
CA PRO A 340 14.91 -7.44 23.25
C PRO A 340 14.72 -8.43 24.41
N ARG A 341 13.49 -8.53 24.94
CA ARG A 341 13.17 -9.44 26.05
C ARG A 341 13.13 -10.92 25.66
N LYS A 342 12.74 -11.22 24.42
CA LYS A 342 12.50 -12.59 23.94
C LYS A 342 13.73 -13.23 23.28
N SER A 343 14.93 -12.98 23.81
CA SER A 343 16.22 -13.31 23.18
C SER A 343 16.51 -12.47 21.93
N GLY A 344 17.68 -11.83 21.90
CA GLY A 344 18.13 -10.99 20.79
C GLY A 344 19.40 -10.22 21.15
N ALA A 345 20.20 -9.87 20.15
CA ALA A 345 21.37 -9.01 20.37
C ALA A 345 20.92 -7.58 20.77
N PRO A 346 21.72 -6.86 21.56
CA PRO A 346 21.45 -5.46 21.88
C PRO A 346 21.42 -4.62 20.60
N LEU A 347 20.40 -3.77 20.48
CA LEU A 347 20.17 -2.87 19.35
C LEU A 347 20.44 -1.43 19.77
N THR A 348 21.13 -0.67 18.92
CA THR A 348 21.27 0.79 19.11
C THR A 348 20.47 1.53 18.04
N VAL A 349 19.55 2.38 18.46
CA VAL A 349 18.69 3.19 17.58
C VAL A 349 18.97 4.67 17.84
N THR A 350 19.05 5.47 16.78
CA THR A 350 19.11 6.93 16.89
C THR A 350 17.81 7.53 16.35
N GLN A 351 17.18 8.43 17.11
CA GLN A 351 15.94 9.11 16.71
C GLN A 351 16.11 10.63 16.83
N LYS A 352 15.80 11.36 15.75
CA LYS A 352 15.81 12.82 15.71
C LYS A 352 14.39 13.34 15.79
N LEU A 353 14.09 14.15 16.81
CA LEU A 353 12.75 14.62 17.13
C LEU A 353 12.75 16.14 17.25
N ARG A 354 11.89 16.83 16.52
CA ARG A 354 11.61 18.26 16.73
C ARG A 354 10.53 18.39 17.80
N CYS A 355 10.85 19.06 18.89
CA CYS A 355 9.97 19.21 20.05
C CYS A 355 9.62 20.68 20.28
N GLN A 356 8.36 20.95 20.58
CA GLN A 356 7.90 22.24 21.10
C GLN A 356 7.57 22.09 22.59
N PHE A 357 8.01 23.06 23.36
CA PHE A 357 7.85 23.12 24.81
C PHE A 357 7.04 24.34 25.20
N VAL A 358 6.13 24.17 26.16
CA VAL A 358 5.34 25.27 26.72
C VAL A 358 5.46 25.30 28.24
N PRO A 359 5.53 26.49 28.87
CA PRO A 359 5.41 26.60 30.32
C PRO A 359 3.94 26.37 30.72
N GLU A 360 3.67 25.33 31.51
CA GLU A 360 2.32 24.99 31.97
C GLU A 360 2.35 24.61 33.45
N GLY A 361 1.68 25.39 34.30
CA GLY A 361 1.64 25.16 35.74
C GLY A 361 3.01 25.35 36.43
N GLY A 362 3.81 26.32 35.95
CA GLY A 362 5.14 26.61 36.50
C GLY A 362 6.22 25.58 36.18
N ARG A 363 5.94 24.63 35.27
CA ARG A 363 6.92 23.67 34.75
C ARG A 363 6.86 23.64 33.24
N LEU A 364 8.00 23.37 32.62
CA LEU A 364 8.04 23.14 31.19
C LEU A 364 7.38 21.78 30.85
N LYS A 365 6.63 21.73 29.76
CA LYS A 365 6.00 20.50 29.25
C LYS A 365 6.12 20.41 27.73
N ILE A 366 6.06 19.19 27.20
CA ILE A 366 6.11 18.91 25.76
C ILE A 366 4.71 19.13 25.15
N ALA A 367 4.60 20.06 24.21
CA ALA A 367 3.36 20.41 23.52
C ALA A 367 3.20 19.73 22.16
N SER A 368 4.30 19.47 21.44
CA SER A 368 4.28 18.71 20.19
C SER A 368 5.62 17.99 19.96
N VAL A 369 5.57 16.86 19.26
CA VAL A 369 6.74 16.06 18.88
C VAL A 369 6.58 15.62 17.44
N ILE A 370 7.46 16.08 16.56
CA ILE A 370 7.49 15.71 15.14
C ILE A 370 8.77 14.91 14.90
N LYS A 371 8.64 13.72 14.31
CA LYS A 371 9.81 12.93 13.91
C LYS A 371 10.40 13.54 12.65
N GLU A 372 11.70 13.84 12.66
CA GLU A 372 12.39 14.25 11.44
C GLU A 372 12.91 12.99 10.73
N ASP A 373 12.59 12.87 9.44
CA ASP A 373 13.19 11.83 8.61
C ASP A 373 14.66 12.18 8.35
N ARG A 374 15.49 11.14 8.36
CA ARG A 374 16.94 11.23 8.41
C ARG A 374 17.56 11.61 7.07
#